data_AF-A0A4R2BI95-F1
#
_entry.id   AF-A0A4R2BI95-F1
#
_cell.length_a   1.000
_cell.length_b   1.000
_cell.length_c   1.000
_cell.angle_alpha   90.00
_cell.angle_beta   90.00
_cell.angle_gamma   90.00
#
_symmetry.space_group_name_H-M   'P 1'
#
loop_
_entity.id
_entity.type
_entity.pdbx_description
1 polymer ?
#
loop_
_entity_poly.entity_id
_entity_poly.type
_entity_poly.pdbx_seq_one_letter_code
_entity_poly.pdbx_strand_id
1 'polypeptide(L)'
;MKKKGEKLKCKIMGYLPFLLVLFISTSVVSIDAAQMKNTSHQESPSSQSYHSIMPGVFSDIQLKTTSHLERFRKAPSLPEKTVYLTFDDGPHQASEEILAVLARYDAKATFFMLDGNIKNIPMP
;
A
#
# COMPACT_ATOMS: atom_id res chain seq x y z
N MET A 1 29.71 47.26 36.36
CA MET A 1 28.42 47.26 35.63
C MET A 1 28.33 46.06 34.67
N LYS A 2 28.07 44.83 35.17
CA LYS A 2 28.19 43.59 34.37
C LYS A 2 27.01 42.60 34.50
N LYS A 3 25.82 43.06 34.91
CA LYS A 3 24.65 42.20 35.20
C LYS A 3 23.54 42.20 34.14
N LYS A 4 23.62 43.00 33.07
CA LYS A 4 22.55 43.10 32.06
C LYS A 4 22.61 42.00 30.99
N GLY A 5 23.80 41.50 30.64
CA GLY A 5 23.97 40.49 29.58
C GLY A 5 23.54 39.07 29.96
N GLU A 6 23.68 38.68 31.24
CA GLU A 6 23.33 37.33 31.70
C GLU A 6 21.82 37.12 31.83
N LYS A 7 21.07 38.19 32.14
CA LYS A 7 19.61 38.15 32.19
C LYS A 7 18.96 37.96 30.82
N LEU A 8 19.62 38.44 29.76
CA LEU A 8 19.12 38.28 28.38
C LEU A 8 19.34 36.84 27.88
N LYS A 9 20.50 36.24 28.22
CA LYS A 9 20.83 34.85 27.86
C LYS A 9 19.88 33.84 28.48
N CYS A 10 19.52 34.00 29.77
CA CYS A 10 18.57 33.13 30.45
C CYS A 10 17.14 33.24 29.88
N LYS A 11 16.76 34.44 29.41
CA LYS A 11 15.44 34.69 28.84
C LYS A 11 15.30 34.11 27.43
N ILE A 12 16.33 34.24 26.58
CA ILE A 12 16.35 33.66 25.22
C ILE A 12 16.41 32.12 25.25
N MET A 13 17.11 31.53 26.22
CA MET A 13 17.19 30.07 26.38
C MET A 13 15.82 29.42 26.66
N GLY A 14 14.91 30.12 27.34
CA GLY A 14 13.56 29.64 27.65
C GLY A 14 12.59 29.67 26.47
N TYR A 15 12.79 30.57 25.49
CA TYR A 15 11.93 30.65 24.30
C TYR A 15 12.36 29.70 23.17
N LEU A 16 13.58 29.17 23.22
CA LEU A 16 14.08 28.23 22.22
C LEU A 16 13.23 26.94 22.08
N PRO A 17 12.83 26.24 23.16
CA PRO A 17 11.93 25.09 23.04
C PRO A 17 10.53 25.50 22.58
N PHE A 18 10.04 26.68 22.97
CA PHE A 18 8.72 27.18 22.57
C PHE A 18 8.67 27.53 21.07
N LEU A 19 9.72 28.15 20.53
CA LEU A 19 9.87 28.43 19.11
C LEU A 19 10.05 27.16 18.28
N LEU A 20 10.74 26.15 18.81
CA LEU A 20 10.89 24.84 18.16
C LEU A 20 9.52 24.14 18.03
N VAL A 21 8.70 24.14 19.10
CA VAL A 21 7.35 23.57 19.08
C VAL A 21 6.43 24.33 18.11
N LEU A 22 6.52 25.66 18.09
CA LEU A 22 5.79 26.47 17.12
C LEU A 22 6.19 26.14 15.67
N PHE A 23 7.49 26.00 15.39
CA PHE A 23 8.00 25.60 14.07
C PHE A 23 7.48 24.21 13.64
N ILE A 24 7.60 23.20 14.51
CA ILE A 24 7.15 21.82 14.20
C ILE A 24 5.63 21.77 13.99
N SER A 25 4.85 22.57 14.74
CA SER A 25 3.39 22.61 14.57
C SER A 25 2.94 23.21 13.24
N THR A 26 3.67 24.19 12.69
CA THR A 26 3.34 24.81 11.40
C THR A 26 3.72 23.96 10.19
N SER A 27 4.67 23.03 10.33
CA SER A 27 5.10 22.16 9.23
C SER A 27 4.08 21.08 8.86
N VAL A 28 3.00 20.89 9.63
CA VAL A 28 2.00 19.82 9.37
C VAL A 28 0.77 20.31 8.59
N VAL A 29 0.69 21.59 8.18
CA VAL A 29 -0.51 22.18 7.55
C VAL A 29 -0.37 22.45 6.03
N SER A 30 0.76 22.11 5.39
CA SER A 30 0.99 22.48 3.98
C SER A 30 1.27 21.30 3.05
N ILE A 31 0.42 20.29 3.04
CA ILE A 31 0.38 19.32 1.94
C ILE A 31 -1.10 19.05 1.60
N ASP A 32 -1.72 19.97 0.86
CA ASP A 32 -2.88 19.60 0.04
C ASP A 32 -3.08 20.55 -1.16
N ALA A 33 -3.53 19.95 -2.25
CA ALA A 33 -4.01 20.57 -3.50
C ALA A 33 -2.97 21.17 -4.47
N ALA A 34 -1.99 20.36 -4.89
CA ALA A 34 -1.38 20.55 -6.21
C ALA A 34 -1.19 19.20 -6.91
N GLN A 35 -2.26 18.69 -7.53
CA GLN A 35 -2.27 17.98 -8.82
C GLN A 35 -3.71 17.50 -9.12
N MET A 36 -4.54 18.35 -9.72
CA MET A 36 -5.78 17.94 -10.37
C MET A 36 -5.88 18.61 -11.74
N LYS A 37 -5.26 17.98 -12.73
CA LYS A 37 -5.78 17.82 -14.10
C LYS A 37 -4.80 16.99 -14.93
N ASN A 38 -5.07 15.71 -15.09
CA ASN A 38 -4.69 15.01 -16.31
C ASN A 38 -5.84 14.07 -16.66
N THR A 39 -6.85 14.67 -17.30
CA THR A 39 -7.80 13.96 -18.13
C THR A 39 -7.10 13.69 -19.46
N SER A 40 -6.68 12.46 -19.67
CA SER A 40 -6.51 11.90 -21.00
C SER A 40 -6.92 10.44 -20.95
N HIS A 41 -7.98 10.16 -21.69
CA HIS A 41 -8.52 8.85 -21.97
C HIS A 41 -7.44 7.88 -22.42
N GLN A 42 -7.49 6.65 -21.90
CA GLN A 42 -6.98 5.48 -22.61
C GLN A 42 -7.99 4.35 -22.47
N GLU A 43 -8.86 4.30 -23.47
CA GLU A 43 -9.58 3.11 -23.88
C GLU A 43 -8.55 2.02 -24.23
N SER A 44 -8.65 0.84 -23.63
CA SER A 44 -7.95 -0.35 -24.09
C SER A 44 -8.98 -1.40 -24.50
N PRO A 45 -9.08 -1.74 -25.80
CA PRO A 45 -9.89 -2.84 -26.26
C PRO A 45 -9.02 -4.10 -26.39
N SER A 46 -9.30 -5.14 -25.60
CA SER A 46 -9.11 -6.54 -26.04
C SER A 46 -9.71 -7.52 -25.03
N SER A 47 -11.03 -7.60 -25.01
CA SER A 47 -11.71 -8.86 -24.70
C SER A 47 -11.83 -9.64 -26.00
N GLN A 48 -10.95 -10.62 -26.22
CA GLN A 48 -11.14 -11.63 -27.25
C GLN A 48 -11.13 -13.03 -26.64
N SER A 49 -12.36 -13.51 -26.40
CA SER A 49 -12.87 -14.84 -26.72
C SER A 49 -11.97 -16.06 -26.44
N TYR A 50 -12.22 -16.73 -25.32
CA TYR A 50 -11.95 -18.18 -25.22
C TYR A 50 -13.17 -18.92 -25.73
N HIS A 51 -13.12 -19.40 -26.97
CA HIS A 51 -14.13 -20.29 -27.52
C HIS A 51 -13.48 -21.64 -27.84
N SER A 52 -13.73 -22.64 -26.97
CA SER A 52 -13.92 -24.07 -27.27
C SER A 52 -13.48 -24.94 -26.08
N ILE A 53 -14.43 -25.36 -25.23
CA ILE A 53 -14.34 -26.59 -24.43
C ILE A 53 -15.70 -27.32 -24.48
N MET A 54 -15.62 -28.64 -24.50
CA MET A 54 -16.57 -29.65 -24.96
C MET A 54 -17.99 -29.62 -24.33
N PRO A 55 -19.04 -29.99 -25.11
CA PRO A 55 -20.41 -30.06 -24.63
C PRO A 55 -20.63 -31.35 -23.83
N GLY A 56 -20.48 -31.30 -22.50
CA GLY A 56 -20.79 -32.48 -21.67
C GLY A 56 -20.74 -32.30 -20.15
N VAL A 57 -20.30 -31.15 -19.63
CA VAL A 57 -20.06 -30.95 -18.19
C VAL A 57 -20.82 -29.72 -17.66
N PHE A 58 -22.08 -29.50 -18.08
CA PHE A 58 -22.77 -28.23 -17.83
C PHE A 58 -23.90 -28.29 -16.80
N SER A 59 -24.49 -29.45 -16.48
CA SER A 59 -25.64 -29.50 -15.57
C SER A 59 -25.28 -29.24 -14.11
N ASP A 60 -24.16 -29.81 -13.64
CA ASP A 60 -23.85 -29.83 -12.20
C ASP A 60 -23.04 -28.61 -11.75
N ILE A 61 -22.39 -27.92 -12.69
CA ILE A 61 -21.67 -26.67 -12.43
C ILE A 61 -22.65 -25.51 -12.22
N GLN A 62 -23.83 -25.54 -12.84
CA GLN A 62 -24.76 -24.40 -12.85
C GLN A 62 -25.30 -24.04 -11.45
N LEU A 63 -25.53 -25.02 -10.55
CA LEU A 63 -26.17 -24.75 -9.25
C LEU A 63 -25.18 -24.26 -8.17
N LYS A 64 -23.90 -24.63 -8.27
CA LYS A 64 -22.85 -24.23 -7.30
C LYS A 64 -22.21 -22.88 -7.63
N THR A 65 -22.38 -22.40 -8.86
CA THR A 65 -21.71 -21.20 -9.36
C THR A 65 -22.42 -19.92 -8.92
N THR A 66 -23.74 -19.93 -8.75
CA THR A 66 -24.52 -18.73 -8.39
C THR A 66 -24.23 -18.22 -6.98
N SER A 67 -24.14 -19.09 -5.97
CA SER A 67 -23.81 -18.69 -4.59
C SER A 67 -22.38 -18.17 -4.45
N HIS A 68 -21.46 -18.64 -5.29
CA HIS A 68 -20.07 -18.19 -5.26
C HIS A 68 -19.89 -16.86 -6.01
N LEU A 69 -20.58 -16.65 -7.14
CA LEU A 69 -20.61 -15.38 -7.86
C LEU A 69 -21.24 -14.24 -7.04
N GLU A 70 -22.30 -14.51 -6.26
CA GLU A 70 -22.89 -13.51 -5.37
C GLU A 70 -21.96 -13.11 -4.20
N ARG A 71 -21.02 -13.99 -3.81
CA ARG A 71 -19.96 -13.64 -2.84
C ARG A 71 -18.96 -12.64 -3.43
N PHE A 72 -18.64 -12.74 -4.73
CA PHE A 72 -17.75 -11.79 -5.41
C PHE A 72 -18.41 -10.44 -5.68
N ARG A 73 -19.74 -10.39 -5.81
CA ARG A 73 -20.48 -9.12 -5.93
C ARG A 73 -20.47 -8.28 -4.65
N LYS A 74 -20.18 -8.90 -3.51
CA LYS A 74 -20.08 -8.24 -2.20
C LYS A 74 -18.63 -8.13 -1.73
N ALA A 75 -17.70 -7.85 -2.66
CA ALA A 75 -16.38 -7.39 -2.26
C ALA A 75 -16.54 -6.07 -1.48
N PRO A 76 -15.91 -5.92 -0.30
CA PRO A 76 -15.95 -4.67 0.43
C PRO A 76 -15.45 -3.54 -0.46
N SER A 77 -16.14 -2.40 -0.45
CA SER A 77 -15.65 -1.19 -1.13
C SER A 77 -14.33 -0.79 -0.49
N LEU A 78 -13.27 -0.82 -1.28
CA LEU A 78 -11.96 -0.39 -0.82
C LEU A 78 -11.83 1.13 -0.85
N PRO A 79 -10.92 1.69 -0.04
CA PRO A 79 -10.55 3.09 -0.16
C PRO A 79 -10.18 3.43 -1.59
N GLU A 80 -10.58 4.62 -2.05
CA GLU A 80 -10.36 5.10 -3.42
C GLU A 80 -8.88 5.04 -3.85
N LYS A 81 -7.95 5.23 -2.90
CA LYS A 81 -6.50 5.21 -3.11
C LYS A 81 -5.87 3.94 -2.55
N THR A 82 -6.28 2.78 -3.06
CA THR A 82 -5.70 1.48 -2.69
C THR A 82 -4.70 1.00 -3.75
N VAL A 83 -3.53 0.56 -3.31
CA VAL A 83 -2.52 -0.11 -4.15
C VAL A 83 -2.33 -1.54 -3.67
N TYR A 84 -2.20 -2.47 -4.60
CA TYR A 84 -1.90 -3.87 -4.31
C TYR A 84 -0.46 -4.17 -4.66
N LEU A 85 0.28 -4.64 -3.66
CA LEU A 85 1.65 -5.10 -3.84
C LEU A 85 1.67 -6.61 -4.10
N THR A 86 2.32 -6.98 -5.19
CA THR A 86 2.52 -8.37 -5.61
C THR A 86 3.99 -8.61 -5.90
N PHE A 87 4.51 -9.75 -5.47
CA PHE A 87 5.89 -10.15 -5.72
C PHE A 87 5.92 -11.49 -6.43
N ASP A 88 6.41 -11.51 -7.66
CA ASP A 88 6.53 -12.72 -8.49
C ASP A 88 7.85 -13.47 -8.21
N ASP A 89 7.92 -14.70 -8.69
CA ASP A 89 9.11 -15.56 -8.69
C ASP A 89 9.74 -15.87 -7.31
N GLY A 90 9.06 -15.57 -6.21
CA GLY A 90 9.59 -15.78 -4.86
C GLY A 90 9.72 -17.26 -4.45
N PRO A 91 10.25 -17.56 -3.25
CA PRO A 91 10.98 -16.66 -2.37
C PRO A 91 12.41 -16.40 -2.85
N HIS A 92 12.93 -15.23 -2.51
CA HIS A 92 14.28 -14.76 -2.83
C HIS A 92 15.07 -14.53 -1.54
N GLN A 93 16.40 -14.35 -1.63
CA GLN A 93 17.21 -13.98 -0.45
C GLN A 93 16.72 -12.69 0.23
N ALA A 94 16.20 -11.73 -0.55
CA ALA A 94 15.65 -10.48 -0.02
C ALA A 94 14.23 -10.61 0.57
N SER A 95 13.59 -11.79 0.52
CA SER A 95 12.22 -11.96 0.99
C SER A 95 12.07 -11.63 2.47
N GLU A 96 13.05 -11.95 3.32
CA GLU A 96 13.01 -11.59 4.75
C GLU A 96 13.01 -10.06 4.96
N GLU A 97 13.85 -9.33 4.22
CA GLU A 97 13.91 -7.88 4.31
C GLU A 97 12.61 -7.23 3.82
N ILE A 98 12.04 -7.76 2.73
CA ILE A 98 10.74 -7.31 2.21
C ILE A 98 9.65 -7.54 3.26
N LEU A 99 9.59 -8.72 3.88
CA LEU A 99 8.63 -9.02 4.95
C LEU A 99 8.81 -8.09 6.15
N ALA A 100 10.05 -7.80 6.55
CA ALA A 100 10.34 -6.87 7.64
C ALA A 100 9.87 -5.43 7.33
N VAL A 101 10.02 -4.99 6.08
CA VAL A 101 9.50 -3.68 5.63
C VAL A 101 7.97 -3.68 5.62
N LEU A 102 7.33 -4.71 5.06
CA LEU A 102 5.86 -4.83 5.05
C LEU A 102 5.30 -4.79 6.47
N ALA A 103 5.89 -5.56 7.39
CA ALA A 103 5.49 -5.58 8.80
C ALA A 103 5.66 -4.22 9.48
N ARG A 104 6.76 -3.49 9.21
CA ARG A 104 7.01 -2.14 9.76
C ARG A 104 5.90 -1.16 9.41
N TYR A 105 5.30 -1.28 8.23
CA TYR A 105 4.24 -0.40 7.74
C TYR A 105 2.83 -0.98 7.90
N ASP A 106 2.67 -2.12 8.59
CA ASP A 106 1.41 -2.88 8.68
C ASP A 106 0.77 -3.11 7.29
N ALA A 107 1.62 -3.30 6.29
CA ALA A 107 1.23 -3.48 4.90
C ALA A 107 1.08 -4.96 4.55
N LYS A 108 0.11 -5.26 3.70
CA LYS A 108 -0.13 -6.61 3.18
C LYS A 108 0.27 -6.68 1.71
N ALA A 109 0.76 -7.84 1.29
CA ALA A 109 1.14 -8.12 -0.08
C ALA A 109 0.81 -9.57 -0.45
N THR A 110 0.80 -9.86 -1.74
CA THR A 110 0.67 -11.24 -2.26
C THR A 110 2.00 -11.68 -2.85
N PHE A 111 2.46 -12.88 -2.52
CA PHE A 111 3.69 -13.48 -3.07
C PHE A 111 3.30 -14.64 -3.98
N PHE A 112 3.70 -14.59 -5.24
CA PHE A 112 3.60 -15.69 -6.17
C PHE A 112 4.93 -16.44 -6.18
N MET A 113 4.92 -17.64 -5.63
CA MET A 113 6.15 -18.38 -5.31
C MET A 113 6.34 -19.57 -6.24
N LEU A 114 7.59 -19.85 -6.61
CA LEU A 114 8.00 -20.98 -7.43
C LEU A 114 8.35 -22.18 -6.56
N ASP A 115 7.92 -23.37 -6.97
CA ASP A 115 8.17 -24.63 -6.26
C ASP A 115 9.67 -24.88 -5.99
N GLY A 116 10.53 -24.61 -6.98
CA GLY A 116 11.98 -24.74 -6.82
C GLY A 116 12.57 -23.81 -5.76
N ASN A 117 12.04 -22.59 -5.65
CA ASN A 117 12.55 -21.61 -4.70
C ASN A 117 12.07 -21.92 -3.28
N ILE A 118 10.82 -22.37 -3.10
CA ILE A 118 10.26 -22.79 -1.79
C ILE A 118 11.09 -23.91 -1.16
N LYS A 119 11.53 -24.88 -1.97
CA LYS A 119 12.34 -26.02 -1.48
C LYS A 119 13.71 -25.58 -0.95
N ASN A 120 14.28 -24.54 -1.55
CA ASN A 120 15.64 -24.08 -1.23
C ASN A 120 15.64 -22.97 -0.17
N ILE A 121 14.58 -22.17 -0.12
CA ILE A 121 14.45 -21.00 0.74
C ILE A 121 13.03 -21.05 1.35
N PRO A 122 12.84 -21.67 2.52
CA PRO A 122 11.54 -21.66 3.18
C PRO A 122 11.19 -20.24 3.64
N MET A 123 9.94 -19.83 3.43
CA MET A 123 9.46 -18.54 3.96
C MET A 123 9.22 -18.65 5.47
N PRO A 124 9.61 -17.62 6.25
CA PRO A 124 9.39 -17.55 7.69
C PRO A 124 7.92 -17.34 8.08
#